data_AF-A0A6B2GCM1-F1
#
_entry.id   AF-A0A6B2GCM1-F1
#
_cell.length_a   1.000
_cell.length_b   1.000
_cell.length_c   1.000
_cell.angle_alpha   90.00
_cell.angle_beta   90.00
_cell.angle_gamma   90.00
#
_symmetry.space_group_name_H-M   'P 1'
#
loop_
_entity.id
_entity.type
_entity.pdbx_description
1 polymer ?
#
loop_
_entity_poly.entity_id
_entity_poly.type
_entity_poly.pdbx_seq_one_letter_code
_entity_poly.pdbx_strand_id
1 'polypeptide(L)' 'MIIYNVTTNIEASVHDQWLKWMQTKHIPDVLATKKFISAKLSKVLVDEPLGGFTYSVQYTAKDKTTLAL' A
#
# COMPACT_ATOMS: atom_id res chain seq x y z
N MET A 1 14.87 10.91 -3.51
CA MET A 1 13.97 9.85 -2.99
C MET A 1 12.57 10.41 -2.91
N ILE A 2 11.58 9.66 -3.42
CA ILE A 2 10.16 10.04 -3.41
C ILE A 2 9.39 8.96 -2.66
N ILE A 3 8.43 9.37 -1.84
CA ILE A 3 7.46 8.47 -1.21
C ILE A 3 6.14 8.64 -1.95
N TYR A 4 5.68 7.58 -2.61
CA TYR A 4 4.34 7.47 -3.15
C TYR A 4 3.45 6.77 -2.11
N ASN A 5 2.56 7.53 -1.48
CA ASN A 5 1.67 7.03 -0.44
C ASN A 5 0.29 6.71 -1.03
N VAL A 6 -0.20 5.51 -0.77
CA VAL A 6 -1.57 5.11 -1.05
C VAL A 6 -2.26 4.80 0.27
N THR A 7 -3.31 5.54 0.59
CA THR A 7 -4.18 5.24 1.74
C THR A 7 -5.44 4.58 1.22
N THR A 8 -5.84 3.49 1.87
CA THR A 8 -6.99 2.67 1.47
C THR A 8 -7.82 2.38 2.70
N ASN A 9 -9.12 2.62 2.59
CA ASN A 9 -10.12 2.15 3.55
C ASN A 9 -10.71 0.85 3.02
N ILE A 10 -10.82 -0.17 3.88
CA ILE A 10 -11.24 -1.52 3.51
C ILE A 10 -12.40 -1.94 4.39
N GLU A 11 -13.48 -2.39 3.75
CA GLU A 11 -14.63 -2.97 4.45
C GLU A 11 -14.22 -4.23 5.23
N ALA A 12 -14.79 -4.40 6.42
CA ALA A 12 -14.44 -5.52 7.30
C ALA A 12 -14.68 -6.90 6.67
N SER A 13 -15.68 -7.02 5.77
CA SER A 13 -16.05 -8.25 5.07
C SER A 13 -14.95 -8.82 4.16
N VAL A 14 -14.07 -7.95 3.64
CA VAL A 14 -13.01 -8.33 2.68
C VAL A 14 -11.60 -8.06 3.21
N HIS A 15 -11.48 -7.60 4.45
CA HIS A 15 -10.21 -7.20 5.06
C HIS A 15 -9.11 -8.26 4.95
N ASP A 16 -9.37 -9.48 5.40
CA ASP A 16 -8.34 -10.53 5.46
C ASP A 16 -7.90 -10.98 4.05
N GLN A 17 -8.85 -11.03 3.12
CA GLN A 17 -8.57 -11.34 1.72
C GLN A 17 -7.72 -10.24 1.08
N TRP A 18 -8.08 -8.97 1.30
CA TRP A 18 -7.33 -7.83 0.81
C TRP A 18 -5.91 -7.79 1.40
N LEU A 19 -5.76 -7.99 2.71
CA LEU A 19 -4.47 -7.98 3.39
C LEU A 19 -3.56 -9.09 2.86
N LYS A 20 -4.09 -10.30 2.68
CA LYS A 20 -3.35 -11.41 2.08
C LYS A 20 -2.94 -11.10 0.64
N TRP A 21 -3.84 -10.55 -0.17
CA TRP A 21 -3.55 -10.16 -1.56
C TRP A 21 -2.48 -9.08 -1.64
N MET A 22 -2.52 -8.08 -0.75
CA MET A 22 -1.52 -7.03 -0.66
C MET A 22 -0.12 -7.59 -0.40
N GLN A 23 0.00 -8.51 0.55
CA GLN A 23 1.29 -9.10 0.94
C GLN A 23 1.83 -10.13 -0.07
N THR A 24 0.95 -10.91 -0.70
CA THR A 24 1.36 -12.06 -1.52
C THR A 24 1.37 -11.78 -3.02
N LYS A 25 0.71 -10.72 -3.48
CA LYS A 25 0.57 -10.41 -4.91
C LYS A 25 0.82 -8.94 -5.24
N HIS A 26 0.00 -8.03 -4.73
CA HIS A 26 0.04 -6.63 -5.19
C HIS A 26 1.36 -5.91 -4.89
N ILE A 27 1.84 -5.93 -3.64
CA ILE A 27 3.12 -5.29 -3.29
C ILE A 27 4.28 -5.95 -4.06
N PRO A 28 4.40 -7.29 -4.12
CA PRO A 28 5.38 -7.95 -4.99
C PRO A 28 5.32 -7.50 -6.46
N ASP A 29 4.13 -7.45 -7.06
CA ASP A 29 3.95 -7.03 -8.46
C ASP A 29 4.37 -5.57 -8.67
N VAL A 30 4.04 -4.67 -7.74
CA VAL A 30 4.45 -3.26 -7.77
C VAL A 30 5.97 -3.13 -7.66
N LEU A 31 6.62 -3.88 -6.77
CA LEU A 31 8.08 -3.89 -6.65
C LEU A 31 8.76 -4.50 -7.89
N ALA A 32 8.14 -5.51 -8.53
CA ALA A 32 8.64 -6.14 -9.74
C ALA A 32 8.69 -5.19 -10.95
N THR A 33 7.92 -4.08 -10.94
CA THR A 33 8.04 -3.01 -11.94
C THR A 33 9.41 -2.33 -11.94
N LYS A 34 10.20 -2.49 -10.87
CA LYS A 34 11.49 -1.81 -10.62
C LYS A 34 11.39 -0.28 -10.55
N LYS A 35 10.17 0.30 -10.53
CA LYS A 35 9.96 1.73 -10.28
C LYS A 35 10.14 2.08 -8.80
N PHE A 36 9.91 1.10 -7.92
CA PHE A 36 9.99 1.25 -6.48
C PHE A 36 11.07 0.33 -5.90
N ILE A 37 11.79 0.82 -4.90
CA ILE A 37 12.89 0.11 -4.22
C ILE A 37 12.43 -0.59 -2.94
N SER A 38 11.33 -0.12 -2.34
CA SER A 38 10.77 -0.71 -1.12
C SER A 38 9.31 -0.33 -0.96
N ALA A 39 8.60 -1.12 -0.16
CA ALA A 39 7.22 -0.88 0.24
C ALA A 39 7.07 -1.06 1.75
N LYS A 40 6.27 -0.20 2.39
CA LYS A 40 5.88 -0.33 3.80
C LYS A 40 4.36 -0.27 3.92
N LEU A 41 3.75 -1.39 4.28
CA LEU A 41 2.33 -1.49 4.61
C LEU A 41 2.14 -1.22 6.11
N SER A 42 1.32 -0.23 6.46
CA SER A 42 1.04 0.16 7.84
C SER A 42 -0.48 0.22 8.06
N LYS A 43 -0.95 -0.36 9.17
CA LYS A 43 -2.33 -0.18 9.63
C LYS A 43 -2.45 1.17 10.34
N VAL A 44 -3.44 1.97 9.98
CA VAL A 44 -3.77 3.21 10.69
C VAL A 44 -4.64 2.84 11.88
N LEU A 45 -4.17 3.17 13.08
CA LEU A 45 -4.89 2.92 14.33
C LEU A 45 -5.78 4.12 14.63
N VAL A 46 -6.94 4.17 13.99
CA VAL A 46 -7.99 5.14 14.25
C VAL A 46 -9.28 4.36 14.48
N ASP A 47 -10.07 4.78 15.47
CA ASP A 47 -11.43 4.27 15.67
C ASP A 47 -12.34 4.88 14.59
N GLU A 48 -12.66 4.09 13.56
CA GLU A 48 -13.60 4.51 12.54
C GLU A 48 -15.05 4.24 12.98
N PRO A 49 -15.91 5.28 13.10
CA PRO A 49 -17.28 5.13 13.60
C PRO A 49 -18.16 4.21 12.73
N LEU A 50 -17.82 4.10 11.44
CA LEU A 50 -18.59 3.35 10.44
C LEU A 50 -18.05 1.93 10.21
N GLY A 51 -17.04 1.52 10.96
CA GLY A 51 -16.35 0.25 10.79
C GLY A 51 -15.44 0.21 9.55
N GLY A 52 -14.67 -0.86 9.42
CA GLY A 52 -13.63 -1.00 8.38
C GLY A 52 -12.22 -0.83 8.94
N PHE A 53 -11.24 -0.91 8.05
CA PHE A 53 -9.83 -0.80 8.40
C PHE A 53 -9.11 0.11 7.41
N THR A 54 -8.40 1.11 7.93
CA THR A 54 -7.57 1.98 7.11
C THR A 54 -6.11 1.52 7.12
N TYR A 55 -5.53 1.39 5.94
CA TYR A 55 -4.12 1.08 5.73
C TYR A 55 -3.47 2.15 4.88
N SER A 56 -2.18 2.37 5.12
CA SER A 56 -1.32 3.18 4.27
C SER A 56 -0.16 2.34 3.74
N VAL A 57 0.06 2.40 2.43
CA VAL A 57 1.20 1.79 1.77
C VAL A 57 2.11 2.89 1.26
N GLN A 58 3.35 2.86 1.71
CA GLN A 58 4.40 3.76 1.26
C GLN A 58 5.32 3.02 0.32
N TYR A 59 5.31 3.41 -0.97
CA TYR A 59 6.26 2.93 -1.94
C TYR A 59 7.38 3.95 -2.13
N THR A 60 8.62 3.51 -1.95
CA THR A 60 9.79 4.39 -2.10
C THR A 60 10.32 4.29 -3.52
N ALA A 61 10.42 5.42 -4.22
CA ALA A 61 11.09 5.52 -5.51
C ALA A 61 12.40 6.32 -5.37
N LYS A 62 13.38 6.03 -6.24
CA LYS A 62 14.69 6.69 -6.21
C LYS A 62 14.57 8.18 -6.53
N ASP A 63 13.90 8.50 -7.62
CA ASP A 63 13.76 9.85 -8.19
C ASP A 63 12.49 9.96 -9.06
N LYS A 64 12.20 11.20 -9.51
CA LYS A 64 11.01 11.51 -10.31
C LYS A 64 11.07 10.85 -11.69
N THR A 65 12.27 10.71 -12.25
CA THR A 65 12.49 10.11 -13.56
C THR A 65 12.12 8.62 -13.57
N THR A 66 12.52 7.88 -12.54
CA THR A 66 12.19 6.46 -12.37
C THR A 66 10.68 6.24 -12.15
N LEU A 67 10.01 7.19 -11.50
CA LEU A 67 8.58 7.14 -11.22
C LEU A 67 7.72 7.55 -12.43
N ALA A 68 8.28 8.29 -13.38
CA ALA A 68 7.56 8.75 -14.57
C ALA A 68 7.00 7.56 -15.39
N LEU A 69 5.86 7.80 -16.05
CA LEU A 69 5.17 6.82 -16.89
C LEU A 69 5.84 6.72 -18.26
#